data_AF-A0A4Q2X4D2-F1
#
_entry.id   AF-A0A4Q2X4D2-F1
#
_cell.length_a   1.000
_cell.length_b   1.000
_cell.length_c   1.000
_cell.angle_alpha   90.00
_cell.angle_beta   90.00
_cell.angle_gamma   90.00
#
_symmetry.space_group_name_H-M   'P 1'
#
loop_
_entity.id
_entity.type
_entity.pdbx_description
1 polymer ?
#
loop_
_entity_poly.entity_id
_entity_poly.type
_entity_poly.pdbx_seq_one_letter_code
_entity_poly.pdbx_strand_id
1 'polypeptide(L)'
;MRHSAHISIPIAALQVLVVIVGVFVTRLSLTGFLDEALANPRYRVPVLIHHHGYLLLAVPLLWTGLILWLENRPATGWSRRWTVVSGLVFLAALFCFLFTYSVYGFDRNL
;
A
#
# COMPACT_ATOMS: atom_id res chain seq x y z
N MET A 1 -25.93 -6.12 -19.33
CA MET A 1 -25.75 -5.78 -17.90
C MET A 1 -24.60 -4.78 -17.77
N ARG A 2 -24.88 -3.47 -17.62
CA ARG A 2 -23.90 -2.38 -17.77
C ARG A 2 -23.87 -1.37 -16.59
N HIS A 3 -24.49 -1.68 -15.45
CA HIS A 3 -24.70 -0.70 -14.38
C HIS A 3 -23.68 -0.72 -13.22
N SER A 4 -22.65 -1.58 -13.27
CA SER A 4 -21.76 -1.79 -12.11
C SER A 4 -20.37 -1.16 -12.24
N ALA A 5 -19.97 -0.68 -13.43
CA ALA A 5 -18.64 -0.12 -13.66
C ALA A 5 -18.48 1.28 -13.03
N HIS A 6 -19.52 2.11 -13.08
CA HIS A 6 -19.48 3.50 -12.62
C HIS A 6 -19.22 3.69 -11.11
N ILE A 7 -19.55 2.71 -10.27
CA ILE A 7 -19.38 2.80 -8.80
C ILE A 7 -17.97 2.34 -8.37
N SER A 8 -17.32 1.49 -9.16
CA SER A 8 -16.02 0.89 -8.82
C SER A 8 -14.87 1.90 -8.95
N ILE A 9 -14.93 2.73 -10.00
CA ILE A 9 -13.94 3.75 -10.34
C ILE A 9 -13.79 4.82 -9.23
N PRO A 10 -14.87 5.42 -8.70
CA PRO A 10 -14.75 6.45 -7.65
C PRO A 10 -14.21 5.89 -6.33
N ILE A 11 -14.51 4.63 -5.98
CA ILE A 11 -13.98 4.00 -4.76
C ILE A 11 -12.49 3.71 -4.89
N ALA A 12 -12.05 3.16 -6.03
CA ALA A 12 -10.63 2.92 -6.29
C ALA A 12 -9.82 4.23 -6.32
N ALA A 13 -10.37 5.28 -6.94
CA ALA A 13 -9.75 6.60 -6.93
C ALA A 13 -9.63 7.20 -5.52
N LEU A 14 -10.67 7.04 -4.68
CA LEU A 14 -10.63 7.48 -3.29
C LEU A 14 -9.58 6.70 -2.47
N GLN A 15 -9.45 5.38 -2.69
CA GLN A 15 -8.43 4.56 -2.03
C GLN A 15 -7.02 5.02 -2.40
N VAL A 16 -6.76 5.29 -3.68
CA VAL A 16 -5.47 5.83 -4.14
C VAL A 16 -5.21 7.20 -3.52
N LEU A 17 -6.21 8.08 -3.45
CA LEU A 17 -6.09 9.40 -2.82
C LEU A 17 -5.73 9.29 -1.34
N VAL A 18 -6.45 8.46 -0.57
CA VAL A 18 -6.18 8.23 0.86
C VAL A 18 -4.76 7.71 1.07
N VAL A 19 -4.31 6.79 0.23
CA VAL A 19 -2.96 6.23 0.29
C VAL A 19 -1.89 7.29 -0.01
N ILE A 20 -2.08 8.10 -1.06
CA ILE A 20 -1.16 9.20 -1.40
C ILE A 20 -1.08 10.21 -0.24
N VAL A 21 -2.23 10.65 0.28
CA VAL A 21 -2.30 11.60 1.40
C VAL A 21 -1.63 11.02 2.64
N GLY A 22 -1.92 9.77 2.99
CA GLY A 22 -1.33 9.10 4.15
C GLY A 22 0.19 9.02 4.10
N VAL A 23 0.77 8.69 2.93
CA VAL A 23 2.23 8.66 2.77
C VAL A 23 2.82 10.07 2.81
N PHE A 24 2.17 11.06 2.23
CA PHE A 24 2.65 12.44 2.24
C PHE A 24 2.65 13.03 3.66
N VAL A 25 1.56 12.82 4.41
CA VAL A 25 1.44 13.21 5.83
C VAL A 25 2.51 12.51 6.66
N THR A 26 2.67 11.19 6.50
CA THR A 26 3.70 10.44 7.24
C THR A 26 5.10 10.98 6.96
N ARG A 27 5.40 11.31 5.69
CA ARG A 27 6.69 11.88 5.31
C ARG A 27 6.94 13.24 5.94
N LEU A 28 5.95 14.13 5.90
CA LEU A 28 6.01 15.48 6.50
C LEU A 28 6.09 15.46 8.03
N SER A 29 5.37 14.55 8.68
CA SER A 29 5.39 14.43 10.14
C SER A 29 6.73 13.91 10.67
N LEU A 30 7.46 13.13 9.87
CA LEU A 30 8.74 12.54 10.29
C LEU A 30 9.97 13.39 9.96
N THR A 31 9.87 14.39 9.08
CA THR A 31 11.02 15.27 8.77
C THR A 31 11.54 16.06 9.98
N GLY A 32 10.68 16.39 10.95
CA GLY A 32 11.08 17.12 12.17
C GLY A 32 11.47 16.24 13.35
N PHE A 33 11.23 14.93 13.28
CA PHE A 33 11.40 13.98 14.38
C PHE A 33 12.34 12.82 14.01
N LEU A 34 13.05 12.91 12.89
CA LEU A 34 13.79 11.78 12.33
C LEU A 34 14.92 11.30 13.26
N ASP A 35 15.63 12.22 13.90
CA ASP A 35 16.76 11.89 14.79
C ASP A 35 16.29 11.18 16.07
N GLU A 36 15.17 11.61 16.66
CA GLU A 36 14.55 10.94 17.81
C GLU A 36 13.90 9.60 17.41
N ALA A 37 13.33 9.55 16.20
CA ALA A 37 12.71 8.35 15.65
C ALA A 37 13.74 7.25 15.31
N LEU A 38 14.95 7.61 14.88
CA LEU A 38 16.04 6.66 14.65
C LEU A 38 16.55 6.04 15.95
N ALA A 39 16.51 6.79 17.05
CA ALA A 39 16.96 6.32 18.36
C ALA A 39 15.98 5.34 19.03
N ASN A 40 14.69 5.37 18.67
CA ASN A 40 13.66 4.57 19.34
C ASN A 40 13.10 3.46 18.42
N PRO A 41 13.19 2.17 18.82
CA PRO A 41 12.75 1.04 18.01
C PRO A 41 11.26 1.08 17.64
N ARG A 42 10.42 1.81 18.40
CA ARG A 42 9.00 1.99 18.09
C ARG A 42 8.74 2.75 16.79
N TYR A 43 9.70 3.55 16.30
CA TYR A 43 9.55 4.39 15.12
C TYR A 43 10.20 3.83 13.85
N ARG A 44 10.71 2.58 13.88
CA ARG A 44 11.33 1.93 12.71
C ARG A 44 10.41 1.79 11.50
N VAL A 45 9.14 1.44 11.72
CA VAL A 45 8.14 1.33 10.65
C VAL A 45 7.84 2.72 10.06
N PRO A 46 7.55 3.76 10.87
CA PRO A 46 7.49 5.14 10.38
C PRO A 46 8.72 5.57 9.59
N VAL A 47 9.94 5.31 10.08
CA VAL A 47 11.21 5.65 9.41
C VAL A 47 11.36 4.90 8.07
N LEU A 48 11.00 3.62 8.01
CA LEU A 48 10.95 2.87 6.76
C LEU A 48 9.95 3.49 5.78
N ILE A 49 8.76 3.88 6.25
CA ILE A 49 7.77 4.57 5.41
C ILE A 49 8.30 5.93 4.96
N HIS A 50 9.08 6.63 5.77
CA HIS A 50 9.72 7.89 5.37
C HIS A 50 10.74 7.69 4.23
N HIS A 51 11.60 6.67 4.35
CA HIS A 51 12.65 6.40 3.36
C HIS A 51 12.19 5.60 2.14
N HIS A 52 11.16 4.76 2.26
CA HIS A 52 10.73 3.83 1.21
C HIS A 52 9.22 3.92 0.94
N GLY A 53 8.54 4.94 1.48
CA GLY A 53 7.10 5.16 1.29
C GLY A 53 6.69 5.22 -0.17
N TYR A 54 7.56 5.69 -1.07
CA TYR A 54 7.32 5.69 -2.51
C TYR A 54 7.25 4.28 -3.10
N LEU A 55 8.03 3.32 -2.59
CA LEU A 55 7.90 1.90 -2.98
C LEU A 55 6.62 1.30 -2.42
N LEU A 56 6.23 1.67 -1.20
CA LEU A 56 4.96 1.27 -0.60
C LEU A 56 3.75 1.85 -1.35
N LEU A 57 3.88 3.04 -1.96
CA LEU A 57 2.88 3.64 -2.85
C LEU A 57 2.80 2.96 -4.23
N ALA A 58 3.93 2.45 -4.73
CA ALA A 58 3.97 1.77 -6.03
C ALA A 58 3.09 0.51 -6.02
N VAL A 59 3.00 -0.20 -4.90
CA VAL A 59 2.20 -1.42 -4.75
C VAL A 59 0.70 -1.20 -5.04
N PRO A 60 -0.03 -0.31 -4.32
CA PRO A 60 -1.44 -0.05 -4.57
C PRO A 60 -1.68 0.62 -5.94
N LEU A 61 -0.74 1.42 -6.45
CA LEU A 61 -0.85 1.99 -7.80
C LEU A 61 -0.75 0.92 -8.89
N LEU A 62 0.25 0.04 -8.82
CA LEU A 62 0.40 -1.08 -9.75
C LEU A 62 -0.79 -2.04 -9.66
N TRP A 63 -1.28 -2.29 -8.44
CA TRP A 63 -2.45 -3.10 -8.18
C TRP A 63 -3.70 -2.52 -8.85
N THR A 64 -3.96 -1.22 -8.64
CA THR A 64 -5.11 -0.52 -9.24
C THR A 64 -5.01 -0.48 -10.76
N GLY A 65 -3.82 -0.20 -11.30
CA GLY A 65 -3.58 -0.22 -12.74
C GLY A 65 -3.81 -1.60 -13.37
N LEU A 66 -3.37 -2.66 -12.69
CA LEU A 66 -3.60 -4.04 -13.12
C LEU A 66 -5.10 -4.37 -13.17
N ILE A 67 -5.87 -3.94 -12.15
CA ILE A 67 -7.33 -4.14 -12.13
C ILE A 67 -8.00 -3.40 -13.28
N LEU A 68 -7.69 -2.11 -13.48
CA LEU A 68 -8.26 -1.32 -14.58
C LEU A 68 -7.94 -1.92 -15.94
N TRP A 69 -6.72 -2.45 -16.11
CA TRP A 69 -6.33 -3.14 -17.34
C TRP A 69 -7.09 -4.46 -17.55
N LEU A 70 -7.32 -5.23 -16.48
CA LEU A 70 -8.09 -6.48 -16.54
C LEU A 70 -9.58 -6.24 -16.75
N GLU A 71 -10.15 -5.16 -16.21
CA GLU A 71 -11.55 -4.78 -16.45
C GLU A 71 -11.81 -4.34 -17.90
N ASN A 72 -10.79 -3.82 -18.61
CA ASN A 72 -10.89 -3.43 -20.01
C ASN A 72 -10.77 -4.60 -21.00
N ARG A 73 -10.47 -5.82 -20.54
CA ARG A 73 -10.36 -7.01 -21.41
C ARG A 73 -11.67 -7.80 -21.45
N PRO A 74 -12.04 -8.37 -22.61
CA PRO A 74 -13.25 -9.18 -22.73
C PRO A 74 -13.19 -10.37 -21.77
N ALA A 75 -14.18 -10.42 -20.87
CA ALA A 75 -14.24 -11.33 -19.73
C ALA A 75 -14.30 -12.80 -20.17
N THR A 76 -13.15 -13.46 -20.22
CA THR A 76 -13.06 -14.90 -20.49
C THR A 76 -12.56 -15.71 -19.29
N GLY A 77 -12.28 -15.07 -18.15
CA GLY A 77 -11.90 -15.79 -16.91
C GLY A 77 -11.65 -14.93 -15.67
N TRP A 78 -11.48 -13.61 -15.83
CA TRP A 78 -11.27 -12.71 -14.69
C TRP A 78 -12.61 -12.27 -14.08
N SER A 79 -12.90 -12.77 -12.86
CA SER A 79 -14.10 -12.40 -12.11
C SER A 79 -13.77 -11.38 -11.01
N ARG A 80 -14.76 -10.59 -10.58
CA ARG A 80 -14.63 -9.65 -9.44
C ARG A 80 -14.09 -10.30 -8.17
N ARG A 81 -14.33 -11.60 -7.97
CA ARG A 81 -13.82 -12.34 -6.80
C ARG A 81 -12.29 -12.43 -6.83
N TRP A 82 -11.70 -12.64 -8.02
CA TRP A 82 -10.25 -12.69 -8.17
C TRP A 82 -9.61 -11.34 -7.86
N THR A 83 -10.21 -10.23 -8.27
CA THR A 83 -9.79 -8.87 -7.90
C THR A 83 -9.72 -8.67 -6.37
N VAL A 84 -10.72 -9.15 -5.63
CA VAL A 84 -10.73 -9.05 -4.16
C VAL A 84 -9.67 -9.96 -3.54
N VAL A 85 -9.60 -11.22 -3.96
CA VAL A 85 -8.62 -12.20 -3.45
C VAL A 85 -7.20 -11.70 -3.64
N SER A 86 -6.88 -11.19 -4.82
CA SER A 86 -5.54 -10.73 -5.14
C SER A 86 -5.19 -9.40 -4.45
N GLY A 87 -6.16 -8.51 -4.23
CA GLY A 87 -5.97 -7.35 -3.35
C GLY A 87 -5.70 -7.73 -1.90
N LEU A 88 -6.41 -8.73 -1.37
CA LEU A 88 -6.17 -9.26 -0.01
C LEU A 88 -4.80 -9.92 0.11
N VAL A 89 -4.37 -10.68 -0.90
CA VAL A 89 -3.02 -11.29 -0.93
C VAL A 89 -1.94 -10.20 -0.93
N PHE A 90 -2.10 -9.14 -1.72
CA PHE A 90 -1.17 -8.02 -1.72
C PHE A 90 -1.14 -7.28 -0.37
N LEU A 91 -2.29 -7.03 0.24
CA LEU A 91 -2.38 -6.44 1.58
C LEU A 91 -1.73 -7.31 2.65
N ALA A 92 -1.95 -8.63 2.61
CA ALA A 92 -1.34 -9.57 3.53
C ALA A 92 0.19 -9.62 3.35
N ALA A 93 0.68 -9.60 2.10
CA ALA A 93 2.10 -9.56 1.81
C ALA A 93 2.75 -8.26 2.32
N LEU A 94 2.09 -7.11 2.11
CA LEU A 94 2.54 -5.81 2.62
C LEU A 94 2.58 -5.81 4.16
N PHE A 95 1.54 -6.35 4.80
CA PHE A 95 1.47 -6.48 6.25
C PHE A 95 2.59 -7.39 6.79
N CYS A 96 2.79 -8.56 6.19
CA CYS A 96 3.89 -9.46 6.55
C CYS A 96 5.25 -8.80 6.37
N PHE A 97 5.46 -8.04 5.30
CA PHE A 97 6.71 -7.31 5.07
C PHE A 97 6.97 -6.27 6.17
N LEU A 98 5.96 -5.43 6.47
CA LEU A 98 6.06 -4.41 7.53
C LEU A 98 6.24 -5.03 8.92
N PHE A 99 5.54 -6.14 9.20
CA PHE A 99 5.65 -6.89 10.46
C PHE A 99 7.01 -7.57 10.60
N THR A 100 7.51 -8.19 9.53
CA THR A 100 8.85 -8.80 9.52
C THR A 100 9.90 -7.72 9.74
N TYR A 101 9.76 -6.55 9.13
CA TYR A 101 10.69 -5.44 9.33
C TYR A 101 10.62 -4.87 10.76
N SER A 102 9.43 -4.79 11.36
CA SER A 102 9.28 -4.32 12.74
C SER A 102 9.88 -5.30 13.76
N VAL A 103 9.71 -6.60 13.54
CA VAL A 103 10.17 -7.68 14.43
C VAL A 103 11.65 -7.99 14.21
N TYR A 104 12.07 -8.32 12.99
CA TYR A 104 13.44 -8.79 12.69
C TYR A 104 14.43 -7.68 12.36
N GLY A 105 13.98 -6.45 12.13
CA GLY A 105 14.88 -5.28 12.13
C GLY A 105 15.55 -5.04 13.49
N PHE A 106 15.15 -5.78 14.53
CA PHE A 106 15.73 -5.76 15.88
C PHE A 106 17.02 -6.56 16.01
N ASP A 107 17.13 -7.71 15.34
CA ASP A 107 18.24 -8.65 15.59
C ASP A 107 19.54 -8.31 14.85
N ARG A 108 19.53 -7.40 13.86
CA ARG A 108 20.72 -7.10 13.04
C ARG A 108 21.54 -5.88 13.49
N ASN A 109 21.12 -5.20 14.56
CA ASN A 109 21.82 -4.02 15.11
C ASN A 109 22.31 -4.22 16.56
N LEU A 110 22.44 -5.48 17.00
CA LEU A 110 23.23 -5.90 18.16
C LEU A 110 24.49 -6.59 17.66
#